data_AF-A0A2A8HMZ0-F1
#
_entry.id   AF-A0A2A8HMZ0-F1
#
_cell.length_a   1.000
_cell.length_b   1.000
_cell.length_c   1.000
_cell.angle_alpha   90.00
_cell.angle_beta   90.00
_cell.angle_gamma   90.00
#
_symmetry.space_group_name_H-M   'P 1'
#
loop_
_entity.id
_entity.type
_entity.pdbx_description
1 polymer ?
#
loop_
_entity_poly.entity_id
_entity_poly.type
_entity_poly.pdbx_seq_one_letter_code
_entity_poly.pdbx_strand_id
1 'polypeptide(L)'
;MAKIMIALFLIGAAGFVAAMAFALVVAVMRWLALVVLPALMAGIAAFVLTMAITDLASADGDPASHALAAVGSALVAFLTVLVRLSATKPARSIPAFAAQTAEKSPQEPAGYEDVGDAWERALRLAPSRREDLEAAREDCSLLLHEHRRAAGIADPELLETEILLRRYLPSLVSGTEDRLRTTRRKDRAPIREELTGFLAAFGRRSREVLDRLGKSAAERDVVLRNHLTNRLIRGPEELGGT
;
A
#
# COMPACT_ATOMS: atom_id res chain seq x y z
N MET A 1 57.18 9.35 14.89
CA MET A 1 56.13 8.70 14.05
C MET A 1 54.79 8.58 14.77
N ALA A 2 54.69 8.07 16.00
CA ALA A 2 53.41 7.87 16.70
C ALA A 2 52.51 9.12 16.82
N LYS A 3 53.09 10.31 17.07
CA LYS A 3 52.32 11.57 17.20
C LYS A 3 51.64 12.02 15.90
N ILE A 4 52.22 11.70 14.74
CA ILE A 4 51.68 12.08 13.42
C ILE A 4 50.50 11.15 13.06
N MET A 5 50.59 9.86 13.40
CA MET A 5 49.48 8.91 13.25
C MET A 5 48.27 9.26 14.12
N ILE A 6 48.50 9.70 15.36
CA ILE A 6 47.41 10.10 16.28
C ILE A 6 46.70 11.37 15.76
N ALA A 7 47.46 12.34 15.23
CA ALA A 7 46.88 13.55 14.65
C ALA A 7 46.02 13.27 13.40
N LEU A 8 46.48 12.39 12.50
CA LEU A 8 45.71 11.97 11.32
C LEU A 8 44.43 11.22 11.69
N PHE A 9 44.47 10.37 12.72
CA PHE A 9 43.31 9.63 13.19
C PHE A 9 42.26 10.56 13.82
N LEU A 10 42.69 11.56 14.60
CA LEU A 10 41.79 12.55 15.20
C LEU A 10 41.11 13.44 14.14
N ILE A 11 41.83 13.83 13.09
CA ILE A 11 41.26 14.60 11.97
C ILE A 11 40.23 13.77 11.19
N GLY A 12 40.52 12.49 10.94
CA GLY A 12 39.58 11.58 10.27
C GLY A 12 38.31 11.32 11.11
N ALA A 13 38.46 11.12 12.42
CA ALA A 13 37.34 10.93 13.34
C ALA A 13 36.47 12.20 13.43
N ALA A 14 37.08 13.39 13.52
CA ALA A 14 36.36 14.65 13.53
C ALA A 14 35.58 14.90 12.22
N GLY A 15 36.18 14.58 11.07
CA GLY A 15 35.52 14.66 9.76
C GLY A 15 34.32 13.71 9.63
N PHE A 16 34.44 12.49 10.13
CA PHE A 16 33.35 11.51 10.12
C PHE A 16 32.18 11.93 11.01
N VAL A 17 32.46 12.44 12.22
CA VAL A 17 31.43 12.95 13.12
C VAL A 17 30.72 14.17 12.52
N ALA A 18 31.45 15.09 11.89
CA ALA A 18 30.88 16.24 11.20
C ALA A 18 29.97 15.83 10.02
N ALA A 19 30.39 14.84 9.23
CA ALA A 19 29.59 14.31 8.13
C ALA A 19 28.30 13.63 8.61
N MET A 20 28.38 12.86 9.70
CA MET A 20 27.21 12.25 10.33
C MET A 20 26.24 13.29 10.89
N ALA A 21 26.74 14.33 11.55
CA ALA A 21 25.91 15.41 12.06
C ALA A 21 25.22 16.16 10.92
N PHE A 22 25.93 16.42 9.81
CA PHE A 22 25.35 17.05 8.64
C PHE A 22 24.27 16.19 7.98
N ALA A 23 24.50 14.88 7.84
CA ALA A 23 23.52 13.94 7.31
C ALA A 23 22.26 13.87 8.20
N LEU A 24 22.44 13.90 9.52
CA LEU A 24 21.34 13.95 10.49
C LEU A 24 20.52 15.23 10.31
N VAL A 25 21.17 16.40 10.21
CA VAL A 25 20.48 17.68 10.00
C VAL A 25 19.70 17.68 8.69
N VAL A 26 20.27 17.17 7.60
CA VAL A 26 19.58 17.04 6.31
C VAL A 26 18.40 16.07 6.41
N ALA A 27 18.54 14.95 7.12
CA ALA A 27 17.46 13.99 7.34
C ALA A 27 16.32 14.62 8.16
N VAL A 28 16.64 15.38 9.21
CA VAL A 28 15.66 16.08 10.06
C VAL A 28 14.96 17.20 9.27
N MET A 29 15.71 18.02 8.51
CA MET A 29 15.15 19.05 7.62
C MET A 29 14.20 18.46 6.58
N ARG A 30 14.62 17.36 5.93
CA ARG A 30 13.80 16.66 4.94
C ARG A 30 12.55 16.06 5.59
N TRP A 31 12.67 15.51 6.80
CA TRP A 31 11.53 15.01 7.56
C TRP A 31 10.56 16.15 7.93
N LEU A 32 11.06 17.28 8.41
CA LEU A 32 10.26 18.47 8.70
C LEU A 32 9.55 18.98 7.44
N ALA A 33 10.24 19.09 6.31
CA ALA A 33 9.65 19.52 5.05
C ALA A 33 8.55 18.56 4.54
N LEU A 34 8.73 17.24 4.74
CA LEU A 34 7.76 16.23 4.31
C LEU A 34 6.55 16.10 5.25
N VAL A 35 6.67 16.49 6.52
CA VAL A 35 5.59 16.38 7.51
C VAL A 35 4.87 17.71 7.68
N VAL A 36 5.60 18.80 7.89
CA VAL A 36 5.06 20.11 8.26
C VAL A 36 4.44 20.80 7.06
N LEU A 37 5.10 20.81 5.90
CA LEU A 37 4.60 21.51 4.71
C LEU A 37 3.26 20.93 4.20
N PRO A 38 3.09 19.60 4.11
CA PRO A 38 1.82 19.03 3.68
C PRO A 38 0.73 19.11 4.75
N ALA A 39 1.09 19.16 6.04
CA ALA A 39 0.13 19.40 7.12
C ALA A 39 -0.41 20.84 7.07
N LEU A 40 0.48 21.82 6.82
CA LEU A 40 0.11 23.21 6.61
C LEU A 40 -0.81 23.36 5.39
N MET A 41 -0.46 22.75 4.25
CA MET A 41 -1.28 22.80 3.04
C MET A 41 -2.64 22.11 3.23
N ALA A 42 -2.69 20.99 3.95
CA ALA A 42 -3.95 20.31 4.26
C ALA A 42 -4.84 21.14 5.21
N GLY A 43 -4.24 21.79 6.20
CA GLY A 43 -4.94 22.71 7.10
C GLY A 43 -5.52 23.92 6.35
N ILE A 44 -4.75 24.50 5.43
CA ILE A 44 -5.21 25.61 4.58
C ILE A 44 -6.35 25.14 3.66
N ALA A 45 -6.22 23.97 3.01
CA ALA A 45 -7.26 23.43 2.15
C ALA A 45 -8.56 23.13 2.92
N ALA A 46 -8.45 22.54 4.11
CA ALA A 46 -9.59 22.31 4.99
C ALA A 46 -10.24 23.64 5.39
N PHE A 47 -9.45 24.64 5.81
CA PHE A 47 -9.96 25.95 6.20
C PHE A 47 -10.69 26.68 5.07
N VAL A 48 -10.13 26.68 3.85
CA VAL A 48 -10.76 27.26 2.66
C VAL A 48 -12.06 26.53 2.31
N LEU A 49 -12.09 25.21 2.45
CA LEU A 49 -13.29 24.41 2.21
C LEU A 49 -14.38 24.73 3.25
N THR A 50 -14.03 24.85 4.53
CA THR A 50 -14.98 25.22 5.58
C THR A 50 -15.57 26.61 5.33
N MET A 51 -14.73 27.59 4.95
CA MET A 51 -15.17 28.94 4.60
C MET A 51 -16.11 28.94 3.39
N ALA A 52 -15.77 28.21 2.32
CA ALA A 52 -16.61 28.11 1.12
C ALA A 52 -17.97 27.45 1.41
N ILE A 53 -18.01 26.45 2.30
CA ILE A 53 -19.25 25.79 2.71
C ILE A 53 -20.11 26.72 3.59
N THR A 54 -19.50 27.48 4.50
CA THR A 54 -20.23 28.46 5.32
C THR A 54 -20.80 29.62 4.49
N ASP A 55 -20.09 30.06 3.45
CA ASP A 55 -20.58 31.10 2.54
C ASP A 55 -21.76 30.57 1.70
N LEU A 56 -21.69 29.32 1.22
CA LEU A 56 -22.77 28.66 0.48
C LEU A 56 -24.02 28.38 1.34
N ALA A 57 -23.82 28.08 2.63
CA ALA A 57 -24.90 27.79 3.57
C ALA A 57 -25.57 29.05 4.16
N SER A 58 -24.97 30.24 3.97
CA SER A 58 -25.57 31.50 4.42
C SER A 58 -26.70 32.01 3.50
N ALA A 59 -26.96 31.34 2.37
CA ALA A 59 -27.96 31.73 1.39
C ALA A 59 -29.36 31.11 1.61
N ASP A 60 -29.52 30.04 2.38
CA ASP A 60 -30.84 29.51 2.74
C ASP A 60 -30.74 28.68 4.04
N GLY A 61 -31.41 29.15 5.09
CA GLY A 61 -31.29 28.65 6.46
C GLY A 61 -32.02 27.32 6.68
N ASP A 62 -31.42 26.20 6.26
CA ASP A 62 -31.92 24.86 6.57
C ASP A 62 -30.92 24.05 7.43
N PRO A 63 -31.25 23.68 8.68
CA PRO A 63 -30.35 22.98 9.60
C PRO A 63 -29.88 21.59 9.12
N ALA A 64 -30.55 20.98 8.15
CA ALA A 64 -30.13 19.72 7.54
C ALA A 64 -28.84 19.84 6.71
N SER A 65 -28.57 21.02 6.15
CA SER A 65 -27.38 21.30 5.34
C SER A 65 -26.09 21.30 6.17
N HIS A 66 -26.17 21.73 7.44
CA HIS A 66 -25.04 21.73 8.37
C HIS A 66 -24.61 20.30 8.79
N ALA A 67 -25.55 19.35 8.86
CA ALA A 67 -25.25 17.97 9.20
C ALA A 67 -24.53 17.23 8.05
N LEU A 68 -24.95 17.46 6.80
CA LEU A 68 -24.32 16.86 5.62
C LEU A 68 -22.91 17.41 5.35
N ALA A 69 -22.70 18.71 5.59
CA ALA A 69 -21.38 19.34 5.52
C ALA A 69 -20.38 18.80 6.56
N ALA A 70 -20.85 18.54 7.79
CA ALA A 70 -20.01 17.98 8.84
C ALA A 70 -19.61 16.53 8.55
N VAL A 71 -20.52 15.72 7.99
CA VAL A 71 -20.24 14.33 7.62
C VAL A 71 -19.30 14.26 6.41
N GLY A 72 -19.47 15.15 5.42
CA GLY A 72 -18.58 15.22 4.25
C GLY A 72 -17.14 15.60 4.61
N SER A 73 -16.96 16.58 5.50
CA SER A 73 -15.63 17.00 5.96
C SER A 73 -14.94 15.94 6.83
N ALA A 74 -15.69 15.22 7.67
CA ALA A 74 -15.18 14.07 8.43
C ALA A 74 -14.71 12.93 7.51
N LEU A 75 -15.46 12.64 6.42
CA LEU A 75 -15.11 11.59 5.47
C LEU A 75 -13.84 11.94 4.66
N VAL A 76 -13.70 13.19 4.23
CA VAL A 76 -12.51 13.67 3.51
C VAL A 76 -11.29 13.69 4.45
N ALA A 77 -11.44 14.14 5.69
CA ALA A 77 -10.37 14.08 6.68
C ALA A 77 -9.92 12.63 6.96
N PHE A 78 -10.88 11.71 7.11
CA PHE A 78 -10.61 10.29 7.34
C PHE A 78 -9.89 9.63 6.15
N LEU A 79 -10.33 9.90 4.91
CA LEU A 79 -9.67 9.40 3.70
C LEU A 79 -8.25 9.97 3.54
N THR A 80 -8.05 11.24 3.90
CA THR A 80 -6.73 11.88 3.83
C THR A 80 -5.76 11.25 4.85
N VAL A 81 -6.24 10.92 6.06
CA VAL A 81 -5.45 10.23 7.09
C VAL A 81 -5.08 8.81 6.65
N LEU A 82 -6.00 8.07 6.03
CA LEU A 82 -5.73 6.73 5.49
C LEU A 82 -4.68 6.75 4.37
N VAL A 83 -4.77 7.70 3.44
CA VAL A 83 -3.76 7.87 2.37
C VAL A 83 -2.38 8.24 2.95
N ARG A 84 -2.35 8.99 4.07
CA ARG A 84 -1.10 9.40 4.74
C ARG A 84 -0.43 8.29 5.53
N LEU A 85 -1.18 7.40 6.18
CA LEU A 85 -0.63 6.21 6.86
C LEU A 85 0.02 5.23 5.88
N SER A 86 -0.48 5.17 4.63
CA SER A 86 0.09 4.32 3.58
C SER A 86 1.36 4.90 2.93
N ALA A 87 1.61 6.21 3.05
CA ALA A 87 2.70 6.89 2.34
C ALA A 87 4.07 6.86 3.06
N THR A 88 4.13 6.39 4.31
CA THR A 88 5.39 6.21 5.05
C THR A 88 5.70 4.72 5.21
N LYS A 89 6.24 4.09 4.16
CA LYS A 89 7.02 2.85 4.30
C LYS A 89 8.47 3.11 3.90
N PRO A 90 9.46 2.75 4.75
CA PRO A 90 10.85 2.70 4.33
C PRO A 90 11.01 1.58 3.30
N ALA A 91 11.67 1.88 2.19
CA ALA A 91 12.11 0.88 1.22
C ALA A 91 13.05 -0.11 1.91
N ARG A 92 12.55 -1.31 2.17
CA ARG A 92 13.40 -2.45 2.54
C ARG A 92 13.05 -3.58 1.60
N SER A 93 14.03 -3.91 0.75
CA SER A 93 14.02 -5.05 -0.15
C SER A 93 13.65 -6.33 0.61
N ILE A 94 12.69 -7.07 0.07
CA ILE A 94 12.43 -8.46 0.47
C ILE A 94 12.96 -9.34 -0.67
N PRO A 95 14.16 -9.92 -0.57
CA PRO A 95 14.56 -11.03 -1.42
C PRO A 95 14.20 -12.34 -0.70
N ALA A 96 13.20 -13.08 -1.19
CA ALA A 96 13.10 -14.55 -1.06
C ALA A 96 11.79 -15.15 -1.58
N PHE A 97 10.66 -14.43 -1.59
CA PHE A 97 9.36 -15.04 -1.96
C PHE A 97 8.95 -14.85 -3.42
N ALA A 98 9.58 -13.90 -4.14
CA ALA A 98 9.25 -13.58 -5.53
C ALA A 98 9.94 -14.49 -6.58
N ALA A 99 10.76 -15.47 -6.15
CA ALA A 99 11.65 -16.19 -7.06
C ALA A 99 11.04 -17.45 -7.73
N GLN A 100 9.74 -17.73 -7.61
CA GLN A 100 9.12 -18.96 -8.15
C GLN A 100 8.03 -18.78 -9.21
N THR A 101 7.75 -17.56 -9.68
CA THR A 101 6.70 -17.32 -10.70
C THR A 101 7.18 -16.56 -11.92
N ALA A 102 8.46 -16.61 -12.25
CA ALA A 102 8.98 -16.09 -13.51
C ALA A 102 8.89 -17.17 -14.61
N GLU A 103 7.73 -17.32 -15.28
CA GLU A 103 7.68 -17.72 -16.71
C GLU A 103 6.28 -17.84 -17.33
N LYS A 104 5.18 -17.71 -16.56
CA LYS A 104 3.83 -17.78 -17.14
C LYS A 104 3.09 -16.49 -16.88
N SER A 105 2.45 -15.95 -17.91
CA SER A 105 1.50 -14.83 -17.78
C SER A 105 0.61 -15.08 -16.56
N PRO A 106 0.41 -14.07 -15.68
CA PRO A 106 -0.33 -14.26 -14.43
C PRO A 106 -1.71 -14.82 -14.75
N GLN A 107 -1.88 -16.11 -14.46
CA GLN A 107 -3.11 -16.84 -14.70
C GLN A 107 -3.83 -16.95 -13.37
N GLU A 108 -5.06 -16.47 -13.35
CA GLU A 108 -5.94 -16.56 -12.19
C GLU A 108 -6.15 -18.03 -11.80
N PRO A 109 -6.21 -18.35 -10.50
CA PRO A 109 -6.52 -19.71 -10.06
C PRO A 109 -7.91 -20.14 -10.57
N ALA A 110 -8.09 -21.44 -10.81
CA ALA A 110 -9.40 -21.98 -11.19
C ALA A 110 -10.49 -21.57 -10.18
N GLY A 111 -11.66 -21.17 -10.68
CA GLY A 111 -12.77 -20.58 -9.91
C GLY A 111 -12.83 -19.04 -9.93
N TYR A 112 -11.87 -18.38 -10.59
CA TYR A 112 -11.79 -16.92 -10.77
C TYR A 112 -11.67 -16.53 -12.26
N GLU A 113 -12.28 -17.31 -13.14
CA GLU A 113 -12.25 -17.10 -14.60
C GLU A 113 -12.86 -15.74 -14.98
N ASP A 114 -13.90 -15.30 -14.26
CA ASP A 114 -14.56 -14.01 -14.42
C ASP A 114 -13.64 -12.81 -14.12
N VAL A 115 -12.78 -12.95 -13.10
CA VAL A 115 -11.76 -11.94 -12.76
C VAL A 115 -10.68 -11.89 -13.86
N GLY A 116 -10.24 -13.03 -14.36
CA GLY A 116 -9.28 -13.10 -15.46
C GLY A 116 -9.81 -12.45 -16.74
N ASP A 117 -11.04 -12.79 -17.15
CA ASP A 117 -11.71 -12.20 -18.31
C ASP A 117 -11.88 -10.68 -18.17
N ALA A 118 -12.15 -10.20 -16.95
CA ALA A 118 -12.26 -8.78 -16.68
C ALA A 118 -10.91 -8.05 -16.78
N TRP A 119 -9.81 -8.64 -16.33
CA TRP A 119 -8.47 -8.10 -16.55
C TRP A 119 -8.12 -8.04 -18.03
N GLU A 120 -8.40 -9.08 -18.80
CA GLU A 120 -8.16 -9.07 -20.24
C GLU A 120 -8.96 -7.97 -20.95
N ARG A 121 -10.23 -7.78 -20.56
CA ARG A 121 -11.04 -6.66 -21.06
C ARG A 121 -10.45 -5.32 -20.67
N ALA A 122 -10.02 -5.14 -19.43
CA ALA A 122 -9.39 -3.90 -18.98
C ALA A 122 -8.12 -3.56 -19.78
N LEU A 123 -7.27 -4.55 -20.05
CA LEU A 123 -6.06 -4.39 -20.87
C LEU A 123 -6.40 -3.98 -22.31
N ARG A 124 -7.51 -4.48 -22.87
CA ARG A 124 -8.02 -4.03 -24.17
C ARG A 124 -8.58 -2.61 -24.14
N LEU A 125 -9.19 -2.18 -23.04
CA LEU A 125 -9.78 -0.83 -22.90
C LEU A 125 -8.73 0.26 -22.73
N ALA A 126 -7.60 -0.03 -22.06
CA ALA A 126 -6.55 0.94 -21.73
C ALA A 126 -5.13 0.46 -22.14
N PRO A 127 -4.86 0.27 -23.45
CA PRO A 127 -3.58 -0.29 -23.91
C PRO A 127 -2.36 0.58 -23.59
N SER A 128 -2.54 1.90 -23.40
CA SER A 128 -1.46 2.81 -23.02
C SER A 128 -0.96 2.63 -21.58
N ARG A 129 -1.69 1.89 -20.75
CA ARG A 129 -1.35 1.58 -19.35
C ARG A 129 -1.14 0.09 -19.12
N ARG A 130 -0.81 -0.65 -20.18
CA ARG A 130 -0.75 -2.12 -20.17
C ARG A 130 0.19 -2.66 -19.09
N GLU A 131 1.41 -2.11 -18.99
CA GLU A 131 2.41 -2.53 -18.02
C GLU A 131 1.93 -2.34 -16.57
N ASP A 132 1.39 -1.16 -16.25
CA ASP A 132 0.84 -0.85 -14.93
C ASP A 132 -0.31 -1.81 -14.55
N LEU A 133 -1.17 -2.15 -15.52
CA LEU A 133 -2.29 -3.07 -15.32
C LEU A 133 -1.85 -4.53 -15.21
N GLU A 134 -0.84 -4.96 -15.95
CA GLU A 134 -0.26 -6.31 -15.85
C GLU A 134 0.40 -6.51 -14.48
N ALA A 135 1.14 -5.51 -13.97
CA ALA A 135 1.69 -5.56 -12.61
C ALA A 135 0.59 -5.60 -11.54
N ALA A 136 -0.49 -4.82 -11.70
CA ALA A 136 -1.61 -4.85 -10.78
C ALA A 136 -2.35 -6.20 -10.82
N ARG A 137 -2.52 -6.79 -12.01
CA ARG A 137 -3.09 -8.13 -12.21
C ARG A 137 -2.23 -9.18 -11.53
N GLU A 138 -0.91 -9.11 -11.68
CA GLU A 138 0.02 -10.03 -11.03
C GLU A 138 -0.15 -10.00 -9.51
N ASP A 139 -0.12 -8.81 -8.89
CA ASP A 139 -0.34 -8.66 -7.44
C ASP A 139 -1.67 -9.27 -6.98
N CYS A 140 -2.75 -9.04 -7.74
CA CYS A 140 -4.07 -9.60 -7.43
C CYS A 140 -4.08 -11.13 -7.60
N SER A 141 -3.44 -11.65 -8.65
CA SER A 141 -3.38 -13.09 -8.91
C SER A 141 -2.62 -13.84 -7.81
N LEU A 142 -1.51 -13.27 -7.34
CA LEU A 142 -0.73 -13.81 -6.22
C LEU A 142 -1.58 -13.87 -4.94
N LEU A 143 -2.39 -12.84 -4.68
CA LEU A 143 -3.31 -12.82 -3.55
C LEU A 143 -4.35 -13.94 -3.64
N LEU A 144 -4.95 -14.15 -4.81
CA LEU A 144 -5.95 -15.22 -5.01
C LEU A 144 -5.32 -16.62 -4.88
N HIS A 145 -4.09 -16.81 -5.36
CA HIS A 145 -3.33 -18.05 -5.16
C HIS A 145 -3.05 -18.29 -3.68
N GLU A 146 -2.65 -17.26 -2.94
CA GLU A 146 -2.40 -17.37 -1.51
C GLU A 146 -3.69 -17.70 -0.73
N HIS A 147 -4.82 -17.07 -1.06
CA HIS A 147 -6.11 -17.40 -0.46
C HIS A 147 -6.49 -18.86 -0.69
N ARG A 148 -6.33 -19.37 -1.93
CA ARG A 148 -6.61 -20.76 -2.25
C ARG A 148 -5.67 -21.72 -1.51
N ARG A 149 -4.40 -21.37 -1.38
CA ARG A 149 -3.40 -22.17 -0.66
C ARG A 149 -3.69 -22.21 0.84
N ALA A 150 -4.17 -21.12 1.41
CA ALA A 150 -4.50 -20.98 2.82
C ALA A 150 -5.81 -21.69 3.24
N ALA A 151 -6.36 -22.58 2.40
CA ALA A 151 -7.63 -23.29 2.62
C ALA A 151 -7.82 -23.74 4.08
N GLY A 152 -8.69 -23.01 4.81
CA GLY A 152 -9.02 -23.26 6.22
C GLY A 152 -8.48 -22.24 7.23
N ILE A 153 -7.50 -21.41 6.88
CA ILE A 153 -6.98 -20.32 7.72
C ILE A 153 -7.53 -19.00 7.16
N ALA A 154 -8.62 -18.51 7.78
CA ALA A 154 -9.25 -17.26 7.36
C ALA A 154 -8.47 -16.06 7.90
N ASP A 155 -7.51 -15.56 7.13
CA ASP A 155 -7.09 -14.17 7.32
C ASP A 155 -8.23 -13.26 6.83
N PRO A 156 -8.83 -12.43 7.70
CA PRO A 156 -9.99 -11.62 7.35
C PRO A 156 -9.69 -10.58 6.28
N GLU A 157 -8.47 -10.03 6.22
CA GLU A 157 -8.09 -9.03 5.22
C GLU A 157 -7.90 -9.66 3.84
N LEU A 158 -7.37 -10.88 3.81
CA LEU A 158 -7.22 -11.68 2.61
C LEU A 158 -8.59 -12.01 2.01
N LEU A 159 -9.52 -12.51 2.85
CA LEU A 159 -10.89 -12.82 2.46
C LEU A 159 -11.64 -11.58 1.98
N GLU A 160 -11.54 -10.45 2.70
CA GLU A 160 -12.18 -9.20 2.30
C GLU A 160 -11.68 -8.74 0.92
N THR A 161 -10.37 -8.80 0.69
CA THR A 161 -9.77 -8.35 -0.57
C THR A 161 -10.14 -9.27 -1.73
N GLU A 162 -10.20 -10.59 -1.51
CA GLU A 162 -10.70 -11.55 -2.48
C GLU A 162 -12.17 -11.29 -2.86
N ILE A 163 -13.04 -11.06 -1.86
CA ILE A 163 -14.45 -10.71 -2.08
C ILE A 163 -14.56 -9.42 -2.91
N LEU A 164 -13.73 -8.42 -2.59
CA LEU A 164 -13.70 -7.16 -3.32
C LEU A 164 -13.32 -7.38 -4.79
N LEU A 165 -12.28 -8.16 -5.06
CA LEU A 165 -11.84 -8.49 -6.42
C LEU A 165 -12.95 -9.21 -7.17
N ARG A 166 -13.48 -10.30 -6.61
CA ARG A 166 -14.47 -11.14 -7.28
C ARG A 166 -15.78 -10.41 -7.56
N ARG A 167 -16.24 -9.56 -6.63
CA ARG A 167 -17.55 -8.90 -6.76
C ARG A 167 -17.48 -7.60 -7.59
N TYR A 168 -16.43 -6.81 -7.41
CA TYR A 168 -16.40 -5.45 -7.96
C TYR A 168 -15.56 -5.32 -9.23
N LEU A 169 -14.52 -6.13 -9.42
CA LEU A 169 -13.63 -5.98 -10.57
C LEU A 169 -14.37 -6.27 -11.90
N PRO A 170 -15.11 -7.39 -12.07
CA PRO A 170 -15.86 -7.63 -13.30
C PRO A 170 -16.94 -6.57 -13.57
N SER A 171 -17.61 -6.12 -12.52
CA SER A 171 -18.66 -5.10 -12.58
C SER A 171 -18.12 -3.73 -12.99
N LEU A 172 -16.97 -3.33 -12.43
CA LEU A 172 -16.29 -2.07 -12.73
C LEU A 172 -15.84 -2.03 -14.20
N VAL A 173 -15.22 -3.10 -14.69
CA VAL A 173 -14.74 -3.18 -16.08
C VAL A 173 -15.92 -3.16 -17.05
N SER A 174 -16.96 -3.95 -16.79
CA SER A 174 -18.16 -3.99 -17.65
C SER A 174 -18.88 -2.65 -17.68
N GLY A 175 -19.09 -2.02 -16.52
CA GLY A 175 -19.71 -0.69 -16.44
C GLY A 175 -18.89 0.40 -17.13
N THR A 176 -17.56 0.30 -17.08
CA THR A 176 -16.67 1.21 -17.81
C THR A 176 -16.76 0.99 -19.32
N GLU A 177 -16.80 -0.27 -19.77
CA GLU A 177 -16.98 -0.61 -21.18
C GLU A 177 -18.27 -0.02 -21.74
N ASP A 178 -19.39 -0.18 -21.02
CA ASP A 178 -20.69 0.37 -21.42
C ASP A 178 -20.68 1.91 -21.45
N ARG A 179 -20.04 2.54 -20.45
CA ARG A 179 -19.84 3.99 -20.44
C ARG A 179 -19.02 4.46 -21.65
N LEU A 180 -17.97 3.73 -22.02
CA LEU A 180 -17.13 4.06 -23.17
C LEU A 180 -17.87 3.89 -24.51
N ARG A 181 -18.81 2.94 -24.62
CA ARG A 181 -19.63 2.73 -25.83
C ARG A 181 -20.50 3.95 -26.14
N THR A 182 -21.13 4.55 -25.13
CA THR A 182 -22.02 5.71 -25.29
C THR A 182 -21.29 7.06 -25.26
N THR A 183 -20.04 7.09 -24.77
CA THR A 183 -19.27 8.33 -24.64
C THR A 183 -18.57 8.75 -25.94
N ARG A 184 -18.59 10.06 -26.23
CA ARG A 184 -17.88 10.67 -27.38
C ARG A 184 -16.38 10.43 -27.28
N ARG A 185 -15.71 10.25 -28.44
CA ARG A 185 -14.27 9.90 -28.51
C ARG A 185 -13.36 10.81 -27.66
N LYS A 186 -13.62 12.13 -27.66
CA LYS A 186 -12.83 13.12 -26.92
C LYS A 186 -12.90 12.94 -25.39
N ASP A 187 -13.99 12.39 -24.87
CA ASP A 187 -14.25 12.25 -23.44
C ASP A 187 -13.90 10.84 -22.92
N ARG A 188 -13.39 9.95 -23.78
CA ARG A 188 -13.03 8.56 -23.41
C ARG A 188 -11.73 8.44 -22.64
N ALA A 189 -10.78 9.36 -22.86
CA ALA A 189 -9.48 9.35 -22.19
C ALA A 189 -9.60 9.42 -20.65
N PRO A 190 -10.34 10.38 -20.06
CA PRO A 190 -10.47 10.45 -18.60
C PRO A 190 -11.16 9.23 -17.99
N ILE A 191 -12.12 8.62 -18.70
CA ILE A 191 -12.81 7.40 -18.23
C ILE A 191 -11.84 6.21 -18.16
N ARG A 192 -10.93 6.08 -19.14
CA ARG A 192 -9.89 5.04 -19.12
C ARG A 192 -8.89 5.28 -18.01
N GLU A 193 -8.53 6.54 -17.78
CA GLU A 193 -7.62 6.92 -16.70
C GLU A 193 -8.22 6.60 -15.32
N GLU A 194 -9.50 6.92 -15.12
CA GLU A 194 -10.29 6.57 -13.94
C GLU A 194 -10.29 5.04 -13.71
N LEU A 195 -10.61 4.24 -14.74
CA LEU A 195 -10.54 2.77 -14.67
C LEU A 195 -9.15 2.28 -14.26
N THR A 196 -8.09 2.80 -14.89
CA THR A 196 -6.72 2.39 -14.57
C THR A 196 -6.34 2.75 -13.14
N GLY A 197 -6.81 3.89 -12.62
CA GLY A 197 -6.62 4.30 -11.24
C GLY A 197 -7.23 3.33 -10.24
N PHE A 198 -8.47 2.89 -10.49
CA PHE A 198 -9.15 1.89 -9.65
C PHE A 198 -8.47 0.52 -9.72
N LEU A 199 -8.11 0.04 -10.91
CA LEU A 199 -7.43 -1.25 -11.07
C LEU A 199 -6.05 -1.26 -10.43
N ALA A 200 -5.29 -0.18 -10.56
CA ALA A 200 -4.02 -0.04 -9.85
C ALA A 200 -4.22 0.00 -8.32
N ALA A 201 -5.35 0.52 -7.82
CA ALA A 201 -5.68 0.48 -6.40
C ALA A 201 -5.95 -0.95 -5.90
N PHE A 202 -6.62 -1.79 -6.69
CA PHE A 202 -6.77 -3.22 -6.39
C PHE A 202 -5.41 -3.94 -6.29
N GLY A 203 -4.50 -3.69 -7.25
CA GLY A 203 -3.15 -4.24 -7.23
C GLY A 203 -2.37 -3.84 -5.97
N ARG A 204 -2.35 -2.54 -5.66
CA ARG A 204 -1.68 -2.01 -4.44
C ARG A 204 -2.25 -2.62 -3.16
N ARG A 205 -3.58 -2.67 -3.02
CA ARG A 205 -4.22 -3.28 -1.85
C ARG A 205 -3.82 -4.76 -1.72
N SER A 206 -3.81 -5.49 -2.82
CA SER A 206 -3.42 -6.90 -2.83
C SER A 206 -1.98 -7.10 -2.36
N ARG A 207 -1.06 -6.29 -2.88
CA ARG A 207 0.34 -6.26 -2.45
C ARG A 207 0.48 -5.93 -0.96
N GLU A 208 -0.26 -4.96 -0.45
CA GLU A 208 -0.21 -4.59 0.97
C GLU A 208 -0.70 -5.70 1.91
N VAL A 209 -1.68 -6.48 1.49
CA VAL A 209 -2.13 -7.67 2.24
C VAL A 209 -1.07 -8.76 2.20
N LEU A 210 -0.51 -9.07 1.02
CA LEU A 210 0.57 -10.05 0.87
C LEU A 210 1.81 -9.68 1.70
N ASP A 211 2.21 -8.40 1.71
CA ASP A 211 3.32 -7.89 2.54
C ASP A 211 3.07 -8.15 4.04
N ARG A 212 1.84 -7.91 4.51
CA ARG A 212 1.46 -8.12 5.92
C ARG A 212 1.47 -9.59 6.29
N LEU A 213 0.93 -10.44 5.42
CA LEU A 213 0.97 -11.90 5.57
C LEU A 213 2.42 -12.40 5.65
N GLY A 214 3.28 -11.92 4.74
CA GLY A 214 4.71 -12.27 4.73
C GLY A 214 5.43 -11.86 6.01
N LYS A 215 5.15 -10.67 6.54
CA LYS A 215 5.71 -10.22 7.84
C LYS A 215 5.22 -11.07 9.01
N SER A 216 3.92 -11.35 9.07
CA SER A 216 3.33 -12.22 10.10
C SER A 216 3.91 -13.62 10.08
N ALA A 217 4.15 -14.19 8.89
CA ALA A 217 4.77 -15.49 8.74
C ALA A 217 6.24 -15.48 9.23
N ALA A 218 7.02 -14.46 8.84
CA ALA A 218 8.40 -14.32 9.27
C ALA A 218 8.54 -14.16 10.79
N GLU A 219 7.65 -13.39 11.42
CA GLU A 219 7.60 -13.25 12.88
C GLU A 219 7.29 -14.57 13.58
N ARG A 220 6.30 -15.33 13.08
CA ARG A 220 5.97 -16.67 13.60
C ARG A 220 7.15 -17.63 13.50
N ASP A 221 7.88 -17.62 12.39
CA ASP A 221 9.07 -18.44 12.19
C ASP A 221 10.18 -18.10 13.19
N VAL A 222 10.42 -16.81 13.46
CA VAL A 222 11.39 -16.37 14.46
C VAL A 222 11.00 -16.83 15.86
N VAL A 223 9.72 -16.69 16.23
CA VAL A 223 9.21 -17.16 17.53
C VAL A 223 9.38 -18.67 17.67
N LEU A 224 9.05 -19.44 16.63
CA LEU A 224 9.20 -20.90 16.63
C LEU A 224 10.68 -21.31 16.77
N ARG A 225 11.59 -20.69 16.02
CA ARG A 225 13.04 -20.95 16.12
C ARG A 225 13.57 -20.65 17.51
N ASN A 226 13.14 -19.54 18.13
CA ASN A 226 13.53 -19.19 19.49
C ASN A 226 12.97 -20.20 20.51
N HIS A 227 11.71 -20.64 20.35
CA HIS A 227 11.10 -21.65 21.19
C HIS A 227 11.87 -22.99 21.13
N LEU A 228 12.17 -23.45 19.92
CA LEU A 228 12.93 -24.69 19.69
C LEU A 228 14.36 -24.58 20.24
N THR A 229 15.05 -23.46 20.02
CA THR A 229 16.38 -23.21 20.57
C THR A 229 16.38 -23.26 22.10
N ASN A 230 15.41 -22.60 22.74
CA ASN A 230 15.27 -22.62 24.20
C ASN A 230 14.98 -24.02 24.75
N ARG A 231 14.12 -24.80 24.07
CA ARG A 231 13.81 -26.19 24.44
C ARG A 231 15.02 -27.11 24.30
N LEU A 232 15.80 -26.98 23.22
CA LEU A 232 16.96 -27.83 22.95
C LEU A 232 18.15 -27.52 23.85
N ILE A 233 18.39 -26.24 24.18
CA ILE A 233 19.51 -25.83 25.05
C ILE A 233 19.23 -26.15 26.52
N ARG A 234 17.98 -25.98 27.00
CA ARG A 234 17.62 -26.25 28.40
C ARG A 234 17.17 -27.69 28.67
N GLY A 235 16.91 -28.48 27.63
CA GLY A 235 16.36 -29.83 27.74
C GLY A 235 17.23 -30.95 28.37
N PRO A 236 18.58 -30.92 28.37
CA PRO A 236 19.35 -32.07 28.87
C PRO A 236 19.54 -32.09 30.40
N GLU A 237 19.39 -30.98 31.12
CA GLU A 237 19.64 -30.95 32.58
C GLU A 237 18.46 -31.46 33.42
N GLU A 238 17.21 -31.37 32.94
CA GLU A 238 16.02 -31.81 33.70
C GLU A 238 15.69 -33.32 33.53
N LEU A 239 16.39 -34.04 32.65
CA LEU A 239 16.15 -35.48 32.41
C LEU A 239 17.23 -36.41 33.02
N GLY A 240 18.26 -35.86 33.68
CA GLY A 240 19.37 -36.61 34.29
C GLY A 240 19.36 -36.70 35.82
N GLY A 241 18.31 -36.20 36.48
CA GLY A 241 18.19 -36.15 37.94
C GLY A 241 17.18 -37.17 38.50
N THR A 242 17.45 -38.46 38.32
CA THR A 242 16.83 -39.56 39.11
C THR A 242 17.86 -40.61 39.45
#